data_AF-A0A2E7S486-F1
#
_entry.id   AF-A0A2E7S486-F1
#
_cell.length_a   1.000
_cell.length_b   1.000
_cell.length_c   1.000
_cell.angle_alpha   90.00
_cell.angle_beta   90.00
_cell.angle_gamma   90.00
#
_symmetry.space_group_name_H-M   'P 1'
#
loop_
_entity.id
_entity.type
_entity.pdbx_description
1 polymer ?
#
loop_
_entity_poly.entity_id
_entity_poly.type
_entity_poly.pdbx_seq_one_letter_code
_entity_poly.pdbx_strand_id
1 'polypeptide(L)'
;MRKSMSRNPNMLRTMIGTGLTLVLILSFAVYSNTVNTEYYGYTTTNEEIKLDLQESEEGKADWFVTTQSGITWVNLTLEGVQNGMTVRIDASGTEWYYSPLLGSPDADNFNCGEQTTKVSETCEYSTLHESEIESDS
;
A
#
# COMPACT_ATOMS: atom_id res chain seq x y z
N MET A 1 48.33 -17.25 -54.97
CA MET A 1 47.67 -15.97 -55.29
C MET A 1 46.76 -15.57 -54.12
N ARG A 2 47.29 -14.92 -53.06
CA ARG A 2 46.46 -14.43 -51.95
C ARG A 2 45.82 -13.11 -52.37
N LYS A 3 44.68 -13.23 -53.05
CA LYS A 3 43.84 -12.07 -53.38
C LYS A 3 43.24 -11.59 -52.06
N SER A 4 43.84 -10.54 -51.50
CA SER A 4 43.26 -9.69 -50.47
C SER A 4 41.79 -9.44 -50.82
N MET A 5 40.88 -10.17 -50.20
CA MET A 5 39.46 -9.94 -50.35
C MET A 5 39.16 -8.68 -49.55
N SER A 6 39.13 -7.55 -50.26
CA SER A 6 38.61 -6.26 -49.86
C SER A 6 38.78 -5.89 -48.38
N ARG A 7 39.96 -5.40 -48.01
CA ARG A 7 40.07 -4.53 -46.83
C ARG A 7 39.50 -3.15 -47.18
N ASN A 8 38.20 -3.09 -47.46
CA ASN A 8 37.49 -1.83 -47.67
C ASN A 8 37.23 -1.23 -46.28
N PRO A 9 37.89 -0.13 -45.89
CA PRO A 9 37.78 0.43 -44.54
C PRO A 9 36.34 0.83 -44.18
N ASN A 10 35.50 1.13 -45.20
CA ASN A 10 34.07 1.38 -45.01
C ASN A 10 33.33 0.11 -44.57
N MET A 11 33.71 -1.07 -45.07
CA MET A 11 33.08 -2.35 -44.73
C MET A 11 33.37 -2.78 -43.28
N LEU A 12 34.58 -2.48 -42.78
CA LEU A 12 34.93 -2.75 -41.39
C LEU A 12 34.17 -1.81 -40.43
N ARG A 13 34.04 -0.52 -40.80
CA ARG A 13 33.28 0.46 -40.02
C ARG A 13 31.79 0.11 -39.94
N THR A 14 31.20 -0.36 -41.05
CA THR A 14 29.80 -0.80 -41.05
C THR A 14 29.60 -2.06 -40.23
N MET A 15 30.50 -3.05 -40.32
CA MET A 15 30.38 -4.29 -39.55
C MET A 15 30.48 -4.05 -38.04
N ILE A 16 31.41 -3.18 -37.60
CA ILE A 16 31.53 -2.79 -36.19
C ILE A 16 30.32 -1.98 -35.75
N GLY A 17 29.86 -1.03 -36.57
CA GLY A 17 28.69 -0.21 -36.27
C GLY A 17 27.41 -1.04 -36.09
N THR A 18 27.12 -1.94 -37.04
CA THR A 18 25.93 -2.81 -36.98
C THR A 18 26.01 -3.80 -35.83
N GLY A 19 27.21 -4.31 -35.53
CA GLY A 19 27.42 -5.21 -34.38
C GLY A 19 27.14 -4.51 -33.05
N LEU A 20 27.65 -3.28 -32.88
CA LEU A 20 27.44 -2.52 -31.66
C LEU A 20 25.98 -2.09 -31.49
N THR A 21 25.31 -1.67 -32.57
CA THR A 21 23.87 -1.38 -32.52
C THR A 21 23.03 -2.61 -32.17
N LEU A 22 23.38 -3.78 -32.70
CA LEU A 22 22.69 -5.03 -32.38
C LEU A 22 22.84 -5.37 -30.89
N VAL A 23 24.05 -5.25 -30.33
CA VAL A 23 24.30 -5.48 -28.91
C VAL A 23 23.45 -4.53 -28.06
N LEU A 24 23.42 -3.23 -28.37
CA LEU A 24 22.63 -2.25 -27.62
C LEU A 24 21.12 -2.53 -27.67
N ILE A 25 20.59 -2.91 -28.84
CA ILE A 25 19.17 -3.25 -28.99
C ILE A 25 18.82 -4.50 -28.19
N LEU A 26 19.66 -5.53 -28.26
CA LEU A 26 19.45 -6.77 -27.50
C LEU A 26 19.55 -6.53 -26.00
N SER A 27 20.54 -5.75 -25.54
CA SER A 27 20.65 -5.35 -24.14
C SER A 27 19.43 -4.56 -23.67
N PHE A 28 18.91 -3.64 -24.49
CA PHE A 28 17.69 -2.90 -24.18
C PHE A 28 16.46 -3.81 -24.14
N ALA A 29 16.34 -4.77 -25.06
CA ALA A 29 15.23 -5.72 -25.08
C ALA A 29 15.24 -6.66 -23.86
N VAL A 30 16.42 -7.12 -23.43
CA VAL A 30 16.57 -7.89 -22.20
C VAL A 30 16.24 -7.03 -21.00
N TYR A 31 16.82 -5.84 -20.89
CA TYR A 31 16.55 -4.88 -19.81
C TYR A 31 15.05 -4.56 -19.72
N SER A 32 14.39 -4.25 -20.84
CA SER A 32 12.96 -3.94 -20.89
C SER A 32 12.09 -5.11 -20.45
N ASN A 33 12.47 -6.36 -20.72
CA ASN A 33 11.72 -7.52 -20.27
C ASN A 33 11.99 -7.85 -18.80
N THR A 34 13.20 -7.58 -18.29
CA THR A 34 13.52 -7.76 -16.86
C THR A 34 13.01 -6.62 -15.98
N VAL A 35 12.87 -5.42 -16.54
CA VAL A 35 12.30 -4.24 -15.88
C VAL A 35 10.79 -4.17 -16.09
N ASN A 36 10.23 -5.06 -16.92
CA ASN A 36 8.89 -5.58 -16.69
C ASN A 36 8.95 -6.47 -15.44
N THR A 37 9.30 -5.87 -14.30
CA THR A 37 8.81 -6.34 -13.03
C THR A 37 7.31 -6.37 -13.27
N GLU A 38 6.73 -7.56 -13.36
CA GLU A 38 5.32 -7.72 -13.08
C GLU A 38 5.13 -7.00 -11.76
N TYR A 39 4.66 -5.76 -11.87
CA TYR A 39 4.21 -4.94 -10.79
C TYR A 39 3.27 -5.89 -10.08
N TYR A 40 3.68 -6.43 -8.92
CA TYR A 40 2.84 -7.31 -8.15
C TYR A 40 1.55 -6.53 -7.95
N GLY A 41 0.58 -6.86 -8.81
CA GLY A 41 -0.61 -6.08 -8.96
C GLY A 41 -1.41 -6.44 -7.75
N TYR A 42 -1.26 -5.66 -6.69
CA TYR A 42 -2.19 -5.70 -5.59
C TYR A 42 -3.53 -5.33 -6.20
N THR A 43 -4.38 -6.33 -6.41
CA THR A 43 -5.76 -6.10 -6.78
C THR A 43 -6.43 -5.50 -5.56
N THR A 44 -6.53 -4.17 -5.55
CA THR A 44 -7.30 -3.46 -4.55
C THR A 44 -8.77 -3.54 -4.94
N THR A 45 -9.58 -4.08 -4.03
CA THR A 45 -11.04 -4.07 -4.16
C THR A 45 -11.59 -3.11 -3.11
N ASN A 46 -12.65 -2.37 -3.47
CA ASN A 46 -13.41 -1.56 -2.52
C ASN A 46 -14.55 -2.36 -1.87
N GLU A 47 -14.54 -3.69 -2.01
CA GLU A 47 -15.51 -4.56 -1.37
C GLU A 47 -15.31 -4.56 0.14
N GLU A 48 -16.40 -4.33 0.87
CA GLU A 48 -16.46 -4.51 2.32
C GLU A 48 -16.29 -5.99 2.66
N ILE A 49 -15.38 -6.29 3.59
CA ILE A 49 -15.21 -7.62 4.17
C ILE A 49 -15.63 -7.52 5.63
N LYS A 50 -16.62 -8.33 6.01
CA LYS A 50 -16.99 -8.48 7.42
C LYS A 50 -15.96 -9.36 8.12
N LEU A 51 -15.42 -8.84 9.21
CA LEU A 51 -14.44 -9.52 10.04
C LEU A 51 -15.15 -10.16 11.23
N ASP A 52 -15.00 -11.47 11.38
CA ASP A 52 -15.53 -12.20 12.53
C ASP A 52 -14.58 -12.02 13.72
N LEU A 53 -15.05 -11.26 14.71
CA LEU A 53 -14.32 -10.98 15.95
C LEU A 53 -14.29 -12.21 16.85
N GLN A 54 -13.15 -12.44 17.50
CA GLN A 54 -12.96 -13.50 18.49
C GLN A 54 -12.80 -12.86 19.87
N GLU A 55 -13.52 -13.38 20.87
CA GLU A 55 -13.39 -12.92 22.25
C GLU A 55 -12.05 -13.39 22.83
N SER A 56 -11.27 -12.45 23.37
CA SER A 56 -9.96 -12.73 23.98
C SER A 56 -10.13 -13.51 25.29
N GLU A 57 -11.13 -13.12 26.09
CA GLU A 57 -11.46 -13.72 27.38
C GLU A 57 -12.97 -13.70 27.61
N GLU A 58 -13.54 -14.85 27.98
CA GLU A 58 -14.98 -15.01 28.19
C GLU A 58 -15.52 -14.04 29.25
N GLY A 59 -16.50 -13.23 28.87
CA GLY A 59 -17.17 -12.26 29.73
C GLY A 59 -16.44 -10.92 29.87
N LYS A 60 -15.36 -10.70 29.13
CA LYS A 60 -14.70 -9.39 29.02
C LYS A 60 -15.05 -8.71 27.71
N ALA A 61 -15.08 -7.38 27.74
CA ALA A 61 -15.26 -6.56 26.54
C ALA A 61 -13.94 -6.42 25.77
N ASP A 62 -13.37 -7.55 25.34
CA ASP A 62 -12.09 -7.65 24.64
C ASP A 62 -12.22 -8.63 23.48
N TRP A 63 -12.03 -8.11 22.27
CA TRP A 63 -12.12 -8.88 21.03
C TRP A 63 -10.96 -8.56 20.10
N PHE A 64 -10.52 -9.57 19.35
CA PHE A 64 -9.47 -9.44 18.35
C PHE A 64 -9.86 -10.09 17.02
N VAL A 65 -9.19 -9.68 15.95
CA VAL A 65 -9.24 -10.34 14.65
C VAL A 65 -7.89 -10.29 13.97
N THR A 66 -7.54 -11.38 13.29
CA THR A 66 -6.33 -11.48 12.48
C THR A 66 -6.71 -11.70 11.03
N THR A 67 -6.15 -10.89 10.13
CA THR A 67 -6.35 -11.04 8.69
C THR A 67 -5.01 -11.05 7.96
N GLN A 68 -4.97 -11.72 6.82
CA GLN A 68 -3.83 -11.64 5.88
C GLN A 68 -4.11 -10.65 4.74
N SER A 69 -5.29 -10.03 4.72
CA SER A 69 -5.68 -9.04 3.71
C SER A 69 -5.16 -7.66 4.10
N GLY A 70 -4.71 -6.89 3.11
CA GLY A 70 -4.34 -5.48 3.30
C GLY A 70 -5.61 -4.63 3.49
N ILE A 71 -6.03 -4.44 4.74
CA ILE A 71 -7.15 -3.57 5.07
C ILE A 71 -6.69 -2.11 4.97
N THR A 72 -7.45 -1.28 4.27
CA THR A 72 -7.16 0.16 4.12
C THR A 72 -7.96 1.03 5.08
N TRP A 73 -9.14 0.57 5.51
CA TRP A 73 -9.99 1.24 6.48
C TRP A 73 -10.87 0.21 7.20
N VAL A 74 -11.34 0.53 8.42
CA VAL A 74 -12.29 -0.29 9.18
C VAL A 74 -13.49 0.55 9.59
N ASN A 75 -14.69 -0.04 9.52
CA ASN A 75 -15.87 0.50 10.17
C ASN A 75 -16.09 -0.26 11.47
N LEU A 76 -16.30 0.44 12.58
CA LEU A 76 -16.61 -0.19 13.85
C LEU A 76 -17.94 0.36 14.38
N THR A 77 -18.81 -0.53 14.84
CA THR A 77 -20.06 -0.19 15.52
C THR A 77 -20.08 -0.91 16.85
N LEU A 78 -20.35 -0.18 17.93
CA LEU A 78 -20.38 -0.70 19.30
C LEU A 78 -21.79 -0.51 19.86
N GLU A 79 -22.32 -1.57 20.48
CA GLU A 79 -23.63 -1.55 21.13
C GLU A 79 -23.47 -1.71 22.65
N GLY A 80 -24.40 -1.15 23.43
CA GLY A 80 -24.41 -1.31 24.89
C GLY A 80 -23.37 -0.46 25.65
N VAL A 81 -22.72 0.46 24.97
CA VAL A 81 -21.78 1.43 25.56
C VAL A 81 -22.50 2.56 26.31
N GLN A 82 -21.86 3.09 27.35
CA GLN A 82 -22.38 4.15 28.23
C GLN A 82 -21.39 5.30 28.35
N ASN A 83 -21.85 6.46 28.83
CA ASN A 83 -20.97 7.61 29.09
C ASN A 83 -19.85 7.29 30.06
N GLY A 84 -18.66 7.83 29.76
CA GLY A 84 -17.45 7.62 30.55
C GLY A 84 -16.81 6.25 30.33
N MET A 85 -17.31 5.44 29.40
CA MET A 85 -16.58 4.27 28.91
C MET A 85 -15.52 4.71 27.90
N THR A 86 -14.37 4.05 27.90
CA THR A 86 -13.29 4.26 26.93
C THR A 86 -13.28 3.12 25.93
N VAL A 87 -13.30 3.46 24.65
CA VAL A 87 -13.09 2.53 23.54
C VAL A 87 -11.62 2.56 23.17
N ARG A 88 -11.03 1.38 23.02
CA ARG A 88 -9.64 1.20 22.62
C ARG A 88 -9.55 0.31 21.39
N ILE A 89 -8.84 0.77 20.37
CA ILE A 89 -8.54 0.00 19.15
C ILE A 89 -7.02 -0.07 19.03
N ASP A 90 -6.49 -1.29 18.97
CA ASP A 90 -5.06 -1.57 18.85
C ASP A 90 -4.80 -2.36 17.56
N ALA A 91 -3.87 -1.88 16.74
CA ALA A 91 -3.45 -2.49 15.50
C ALA A 91 -1.98 -2.92 15.59
N SER A 92 -1.72 -4.20 15.34
CA SER A 92 -0.37 -4.76 15.35
C SER A 92 0.02 -5.35 14.00
N GLY A 93 1.30 -5.28 13.66
CA GLY A 93 1.88 -5.89 12.45
C GLY A 93 2.10 -4.96 11.26
N THR A 94 1.52 -3.76 11.27
CA THR A 94 1.71 -2.74 10.21
C THR A 94 1.56 -1.34 10.81
N GLU A 95 2.20 -0.36 10.16
CA GLU A 95 1.96 1.06 10.46
C GLU A 95 0.48 1.37 10.26
N TRP A 96 -0.13 1.98 11.28
CA TRP A 96 -1.54 2.38 11.25
C TRP A 96 -1.64 3.88 11.53
N TYR A 97 -2.54 4.53 10.81
CA TYR A 97 -2.83 5.95 10.97
C TYR A 97 -4.33 6.09 11.24
N TYR A 98 -4.68 7.00 12.12
CA TYR A 98 -6.07 7.31 12.41
C TYR A 98 -6.27 8.83 12.41
N SER A 99 -7.49 9.27 12.13
CA SER A 99 -7.87 10.68 12.30
C SER A 99 -8.49 10.86 13.69
N PRO A 100 -8.12 11.88 14.48
CA PRO A 100 -8.80 12.24 15.71
C PRO A 100 -10.27 12.61 15.51
N LEU A 101 -10.67 12.91 14.27
CA LEU A 101 -12.05 13.22 13.90
C LEU A 101 -12.88 11.96 13.57
N LEU A 102 -12.31 10.75 13.73
CA LEU A 102 -13.02 9.50 13.50
C LEU A 102 -14.23 9.39 14.45
N GLY A 103 -15.44 9.22 13.89
CA GLY A 103 -16.69 9.18 14.65
C GLY A 103 -17.41 10.51 14.80
N SER A 104 -16.83 11.63 14.34
CA SER A 104 -17.54 12.91 14.25
C SER A 104 -18.50 12.92 13.06
N PRO A 105 -19.76 13.35 13.23
CA PRO A 105 -20.74 13.42 12.14
C PRO A 105 -20.40 14.49 11.09
N ASP A 106 -19.55 15.46 11.43
CA ASP A 106 -19.16 16.58 10.56
C ASP A 106 -17.81 16.37 9.87
N ALA A 107 -17.18 15.21 10.09
CA ALA A 107 -15.85 14.95 9.59
C ALA A 107 -15.88 14.38 8.17
N ASP A 108 -15.26 15.11 7.24
CA ASP A 108 -15.17 14.80 5.82
C ASP A 108 -13.72 14.64 5.37
N ASN A 109 -13.51 13.87 4.30
CA ASN A 109 -12.21 13.64 3.64
C ASN A 109 -11.15 13.04 4.58
N PHE A 110 -11.20 11.74 4.84
CA PHE A 110 -10.13 11.04 5.56
C PHE A 110 -9.16 10.41 4.55
N ASN A 111 -7.91 10.88 4.51
CA ASN A 111 -6.84 10.22 3.77
C ASN A 111 -5.53 10.32 4.53
N CYS A 112 -5.20 9.26 5.26
CA CYS A 112 -3.95 9.13 6.01
C CYS A 112 -2.83 8.44 5.21
N GLY A 113 -3.12 7.99 3.98
CA GLY A 113 -2.16 7.29 3.13
C GLY A 113 -1.17 8.22 2.43
N GLU A 114 -1.52 9.50 2.27
CA GLU A 114 -0.70 10.47 1.53
C GLU A 114 -0.41 11.72 2.37
N GLN A 115 0.73 11.72 3.06
CA GLN A 115 1.20 12.80 3.96
C GLN A 115 1.49 14.17 3.29
N THR A 116 1.11 14.35 2.02
CA THR A 116 1.44 15.55 1.22
C THR A 116 0.26 16.49 1.02
N THR A 117 -0.94 16.10 1.45
CA THR A 117 -2.16 16.92 1.31
C THR A 117 -2.56 17.53 2.65
N LYS A 118 -3.18 18.72 2.65
CA LYS A 118 -3.73 19.34 3.87
C LYS A 118 -4.71 18.44 4.63
N VAL A 119 -5.31 17.49 3.92
CA VAL A 119 -6.25 16.50 4.43
C VAL A 119 -5.54 15.42 5.27
N SER A 120 -4.26 15.17 4.99
CA SER A 120 -3.43 14.22 5.74
C SER A 120 -2.83 14.81 7.02
N GLU A 121 -2.85 16.13 7.17
CA GLU A 121 -2.30 16.83 8.34
C GLU A 121 -3.09 16.55 9.61
N THR A 122 -4.31 16.01 9.49
CA THR A 122 -5.13 15.61 10.65
C THR A 122 -4.89 14.16 11.07
N CYS A 123 -4.08 13.38 10.35
CA CYS A 123 -3.86 11.99 10.70
C CYS A 123 -2.69 11.83 11.67
N GLU A 124 -2.90 11.09 12.74
CA GLU A 124 -1.86 10.75 13.71
C GLU A 124 -1.38 9.31 13.48
N TYR A 125 -0.06 9.15 13.47
CA TYR A 125 0.56 7.84 13.52
C TYR A 125 0.44 7.27 14.93
N SER A 126 -0.34 6.21 15.09
CA SER A 126 -0.40 5.45 16.33
C SER A 126 -0.94 4.05 16.03
N THR A 127 -0.33 3.05 16.68
CA THR A 127 -0.88 1.69 16.72
C THR A 127 -2.07 1.60 17.67
N LEU A 128 -2.25 2.59 18.54
CA LEU A 128 -3.26 2.64 19.57
C LEU A 128 -4.14 3.88 19.41
N HIS A 129 -5.45 3.68 19.29
CA HIS A 129 -6.45 4.73 19.34
C HIS A 129 -7.38 4.52 20.52
N GLU A 130 -7.63 5.59 21.28
CA GLU A 130 -8.55 5.60 22.42
C GLU A 130 -9.48 6.80 22.32
N SER A 131 -10.76 6.60 22.62
CA SER A 131 -11.77 7.65 22.68
C SER A 131 -12.72 7.41 23.84
N GLU A 132 -13.09 8.48 24.54
CA GLU A 132 -14.10 8.44 25.59
C GLU A 132 -15.48 8.65 24.98
N ILE A 133 -16.44 7.84 25.39
CA ILE A 133 -17.80 7.93 24.87
C ILE A 133 -18.53 9.07 25.56
N GLU A 134 -18.82 10.09 24.76
CA GLU A 134 -19.75 11.16 25.10
C GLU A 134 -21.08 10.93 24.37
N SER A 135 -22.16 10.73 25.11
CA SER A 135 -23.51 10.69 24.55
C SER A 135 -23.88 12.11 24.13
N ASP A 136 -24.17 12.30 22.85
CA ASP A 136 -24.92 13.48 22.43
C ASP A 136 -26.25 13.52 23.21
N SER A 137 -26.44 14.61 23.95
CA SER A 137 -27.60 14.85 24.82
C SER A 137 -28.87 15.12 24.00
#